data_AF-A0A3D1BIJ4-F1
#
_entry.id   AF-A0A3D1BIJ4-F1
#
_cell.length_a   1.000
_cell.length_b   1.000
_cell.length_c   1.000
_cell.angle_alpha   90.00
_cell.angle_beta   90.00
_cell.angle_gamma   90.00
#
_symmetry.space_group_name_H-M   'P 1'
#
loop_
_entity.id
_entity.type
_entity.pdbx_description
1 polymer ?
#
loop_
_entity_poly.entity_id
_entity_poly.type
_entity_poly.pdbx_seq_one_letter_code
_entity_poly.pdbx_strand_id
1 'polypeptide(L)' 'QADGKSKDLLPKIVEGKLNGYLAENCLLEQKWFKDESKTIKNLLDEAVTQLGEPIEIRRILVWEFGK' A
#
# COMPACT_ATOMS: atom_id res chain seq x y z
N GLN A 1 -9.12 -32.55 21.09
CA GLN A 1 -7.85 -32.30 20.37
C GLN A 1 -8.16 -31.50 19.10
N ALA A 2 -7.97 -30.18 19.09
CA ALA A 2 -7.83 -29.36 17.86
C ALA A 2 -7.48 -27.88 18.19
N ASP A 3 -6.73 -27.62 19.26
CA ASP A 3 -6.45 -26.23 19.71
C ASP A 3 -5.08 -25.70 19.28
N GLY A 4 -4.22 -26.56 18.72
CA GLY A 4 -2.84 -26.22 18.36
C GLY A 4 -2.63 -25.65 16.96
N LYS A 5 -3.58 -25.85 16.02
CA LYS A 5 -3.43 -25.39 14.62
C LYS A 5 -3.93 -23.95 14.38
N SER A 6 -4.80 -23.43 15.24
CA SER A 6 -5.41 -22.11 15.04
C SER A 6 -4.50 -20.95 15.45
N LYS A 7 -3.62 -21.14 16.45
CA LYS A 7 -2.79 -20.05 17.00
C LYS A 7 -1.70 -19.56 16.04
N ASP A 8 -1.13 -20.41 15.21
CA ASP A 8 -0.13 -20.01 14.20
C ASP A 8 -0.75 -19.44 12.92
N LEU A 9 -2.02 -19.77 12.63
CA LEU A 9 -2.73 -19.26 11.46
C LEU A 9 -3.31 -17.87 11.70
N LEU A 10 -3.71 -17.57 12.94
CA LEU A 10 -4.26 -16.28 13.34
C LEU A 10 -3.33 -15.08 13.00
N PRO A 11 -2.02 -15.10 13.30
CA PRO A 11 -1.08 -14.05 12.92
C PRO A 11 -1.06 -13.80 11.41
N LYS A 12 -1.02 -14.86 10.59
CA LYS A 12 -1.00 -14.76 9.13
C LYS A 12 -2.29 -14.17 8.56
N ILE A 13 -3.44 -14.48 9.17
CA ILE A 13 -4.72 -13.90 8.78
C ILE A 13 -4.75 -12.40 9.09
N VAL A 14 -4.25 -11.99 10.27
CA VAL A 14 -4.17 -10.58 10.67
C VAL A 14 -3.21 -9.81 9.76
N GLU A 15 -2.05 -10.39 9.45
CA GLU A 15 -1.06 -9.82 8.54
C GLU A 15 -1.65 -9.62 7.14
N GLY A 16 -2.37 -10.61 6.60
CA GLY A 16 -3.05 -10.48 5.30
C GLY A 16 -4.08 -9.35 5.28
N LYS A 17 -4.88 -9.21 6.34
CA LYS A 17 -5.85 -8.10 6.48
C LYS A 17 -5.17 -6.75 6.59
N LEU A 18 -4.08 -6.66 7.36
CA LEU A 18 -3.31 -5.43 7.51
C LEU A 18 -2.69 -5.01 6.17
N ASN A 19 -2.10 -5.95 5.44
CA ASN A 19 -1.53 -5.70 4.12
C ASN A 19 -2.60 -5.22 3.12
N GLY A 20 -3.79 -5.82 3.15
CA GLY A 20 -4.92 -5.35 2.35
C GLY A 20 -5.34 -3.93 2.70
N TYR A 21 -5.47 -3.63 3.99
CA TYR A 21 -5.80 -2.27 4.46
C TYR A 21 -4.77 -1.23 4.02
N LEU A 22 -3.47 -1.55 4.13
CA LEU A 22 -2.40 -0.67 3.69
C LEU A 22 -2.44 -0.43 2.18
N ALA A 23 -2.68 -1.47 1.38
CA ALA A 23 -2.81 -1.35 -0.07
C ALA A 23 -4.00 -0.47 -0.51
N GLU A 24 -5.04 -0.37 0.31
CA GLU A 24 -6.22 0.46 0.01
C GLU A 24 -6.13 1.88 0.56
N ASN A 25 -5.51 2.08 1.73
CA ASN A 25 -5.55 3.35 2.47
C ASN A 25 -4.23 4.12 2.48
N CYS A 26 -3.10 3.48 2.17
CA CYS A 26 -1.80 4.14 2.12
C CYS A 26 -1.42 4.45 0.66
N LEU A 27 -1.32 5.74 0.32
CA LEU A 27 -1.02 6.20 -1.03
C LEU A 27 0.17 5.47 -1.66
N LEU A 28 1.28 5.33 -0.93
CA LEU A 28 2.51 4.74 -1.47
C LEU A 28 2.38 3.25 -1.79
N GLU A 29 1.53 2.54 -1.05
CA GLU A 29 1.30 1.09 -1.21
C GLU A 29 0.19 0.80 -2.23
N GLN A 30 -0.61 1.80 -2.60
CA GLN A 30 -1.64 1.67 -3.61
C GLN A 30 -1.04 1.33 -4.98
N LYS A 31 -1.76 0.49 -5.72
CA LYS A 31 -1.47 0.24 -7.13
C LYS A 31 -1.68 1.50 -7.96
N TRP A 32 -0.82 1.71 -8.93
CA TRP A 32 -0.95 2.84 -9.84
C TRP A 32 -2.08 2.59 -10.86
N PHE A 33 -3.02 3.53 -10.97
CA PHE A 33 -4.20 3.38 -11.81
C PHE A 33 -3.93 3.20 -13.32
N LYS A 34 -2.74 3.59 -13.81
CA LYS A 34 -2.36 3.41 -15.22
C LYS A 34 -1.63 2.09 -15.48
N ASP A 35 -1.00 1.52 -14.46
CA ASP A 35 -0.28 0.25 -14.55
C ASP A 35 -0.31 -0.42 -13.17
N GLU A 36 -1.24 -1.37 -13.03
CA GLU A 36 -1.47 -2.11 -11.81
C GLU A 36 -0.33 -3.07 -11.43
N SER A 37 0.69 -3.22 -12.28
CA SER A 37 1.90 -3.99 -11.95
C SER A 37 2.83 -3.23 -10.99
N LYS A 38 2.63 -1.92 -10.82
CA LYS A 38 3.45 -1.06 -9.98
C LYS A 38 2.62 -0.41 -8.87
N THR A 39 3.27 -0.15 -7.74
CA THR A 39 2.73 0.73 -6.69
C THR A 39 3.12 2.18 -6.98
N ILE A 40 2.44 3.13 -6.32
CA ILE A 40 2.81 4.55 -6.40
C ILE A 40 4.23 4.80 -5.87
N LYS A 41 4.68 4.02 -4.88
CA LYS A 41 6.07 4.05 -4.42
C LYS A 41 7.06 3.70 -5.54
N ASN A 42 6.81 2.61 -6.28
CA ASN A 42 7.68 2.23 -7.40
C ASN A 42 7.71 3.32 -8.47
N LEU A 43 6.55 3.94 -8.75
CA LEU A 43 6.47 5.07 -9.67
C LEU A 43 7.29 6.28 -9.19
N LEU A 44 7.25 6.57 -7.88
CA LEU A 44 8.04 7.65 -7.28
C LEU A 44 9.54 7.37 -7.40
N ASP A 45 9.98 6.15 -7.09
CA ASP A 45 11.38 5.73 -7.18
C ASP A 45 11.90 5.78 -8.64
N GLU A 46 11.06 5.42 -9.61
CA GLU A 46 11.35 5.57 -11.05
C GLU A 46 11.52 7.05 -11.42
N ALA A 47 10.63 7.92 -10.94
CA ALA A 47 10.72 9.36 -11.20
C ALA A 47 11.99 9.98 -10.59
N VAL A 48 12.34 9.61 -9.34
CA VAL A 48 13.59 10.02 -8.69
C VAL A 48 14.80 9.62 -9.53
N THR A 49 14.82 8.39 -10.04
CA THR A 49 15.91 7.88 -10.88
C THR A 49 16.01 8.63 -12.22
N GLN A 50 14.87 8.97 -12.83
CA GLN A 50 14.85 9.69 -14.11
C GLN A 50 15.26 11.16 -13.98
N LEU A 51 14.87 11.83 -12.89
CA LEU A 51 15.13 13.25 -12.66
C LEU A 51 16.49 13.51 -11.98
N GLY A 52 17.03 12.51 -11.27
CA GLY A 52 18.31 12.63 -10.56
C GLY A 52 18.24 13.46 -9.27
N GLU A 53 17.03 13.81 -8.82
CA GLU A 53 16.76 14.58 -7.61
C GLU A 53 15.80 13.81 -6.69
N PRO A 54 15.93 13.95 -5.35
CA PRO A 54 15.01 13.30 -4.42
C PRO A 54 13.62 13.94 -4.48
N ILE A 55 12.59 13.12 -4.68
CA ILE A 55 11.20 13.53 -4.76
C ILE A 55 10.45 12.89 -3.60
N GLU A 56 9.69 13.69 -2.86
CA GLU A 56 8.86 13.21 -1.75
C GLU A 56 7.43 13.76 -1.85
N ILE A 57 6.46 12.91 -1.51
CA ILE A 57 5.07 13.33 -1.38
C ILE A 57 4.86 13.79 0.07
N ARG A 58 4.81 15.11 0.28
CA ARG A 58 4.63 15.66 1.63
C ARG A 58 3.21 15.53 2.15
N ARG A 59 2.22 15.89 1.34
CA ARG A 59 0.80 15.91 1.71
C ARG A 59 -0.07 15.64 0.50
N ILE A 60 -1.17 14.94 0.71
CA ILE A 60 -2.27 14.83 -0.23
C ILE A 60 -3.54 15.32 0.44
N LEU A 61 -4.49 15.75 -0.38
CA LEU A 61 -5.80 16.17 0.07
C LEU A 61 -6.83 15.60 -0.90
N VAL A 62 -7.68 14.71 -0.38
CA VAL A 62 -8.74 14.06 -1.15
C VAL A 62 -10.06 14.65 -0.68
N TRP A 63 -10.78 15.29 -1.60
CA TRP A 63 -12.13 15.80 -1.34
C TRP A 63 -13.14 14.92 -2.05
N GLU A 64 -14.18 14.52 -1.33
CA GLU A 64 -15.34 13.86 -1.91
C GLU A 64 -16.58 14.70 -1.55
N PHE A 65 -17.28 15.23 -2.55
CA PHE A 65 -18.47 16.04 -2.32
C PHE A 65 -19.68 15.13 -2.06
N GLY A 66 -20.33 15.30 -0.91
CA GLY A 66 -21.57 14.57 -0.59
C GLY A 66 -21.37 13.18 0.02
N LYS A 67 -20.14 12.81 0.36
CA LYS A 67 -19.84 11.83 1.40
C LYS A 67 -19.37 12.53 2.67
#